data_AF-A0A416VUV8-F1
#
_entry.id   AF-A0A416VUV8-F1
#
_cell.length_a   1.000
_cell.length_b   1.000
_cell.length_c   1.000
_cell.angle_alpha   90.00
_cell.angle_beta   90.00
_cell.angle_gamma   90.00
#
_symmetry.space_group_name_H-M   'P 1'
#
loop_
_entity.id
_entity.type
_entity.pdbx_description
1 polymer ?
#
loop_
_entity_poly.entity_id
_entity_poly.type
_entity_poly.pdbx_seq_one_letter_code
_entity_poly.pdbx_strand_id
1 'polypeptide(L)'
;MTSIWEIESLVRLKDKLKNILIDRRVDVSDDNLNTLVDKVNRIGNNTVFNSFLSDSISNYYNDEITSLKEYAFYCNRSMVGTIELPNIISIGMYALSSMPNVKKIIANKLESFNGNNTCYSSSFEEIEFRNLTRVNANDFIGCNKLKKLYIPKVSFNGNTCISSTSLEYVCVKAENYFATNSLSVKSNLVMKIIIINYISKVVPCSSLANFPNYALTEGDCYIYVPRDLLESYKIATNWSTYADRFRAIEDYKNEICEVFPLFEEDYAGTWDESEVLE
;
A
#
# COMPACT_ATOMS: atom_id res chain seq x y z
N MET A 1 -44.45 -33.41 -10.73
CA MET A 1 -45.26 -33.19 -9.53
C MET A 1 -44.30 -32.68 -8.47
N THR A 2 -44.32 -31.38 -8.18
CA THR A 2 -43.40 -30.78 -7.20
C THR A 2 -43.72 -31.38 -5.84
N SER A 3 -42.72 -31.93 -5.15
CA SER A 3 -42.91 -32.59 -3.87
C SER A 3 -43.32 -31.58 -2.80
N ILE A 4 -44.09 -32.03 -1.80
CA ILE A 4 -44.56 -31.16 -0.70
C ILE A 4 -43.38 -30.49 0.04
N TRP A 5 -42.25 -31.19 0.10
CA TRP A 5 -40.98 -30.72 0.66
C TRP A 5 -40.36 -29.56 -0.12
N GLU A 6 -40.45 -29.57 -1.46
CA GLU A 6 -39.95 -28.48 -2.31
C GLU A 6 -40.80 -27.21 -2.14
N ILE A 7 -42.12 -27.37 -1.99
CA ILE A 7 -43.04 -26.24 -1.76
C ILE A 7 -42.75 -25.60 -0.41
N GLU A 8 -42.59 -26.39 0.66
CA GLU A 8 -42.24 -25.87 2.00
C GLU A 8 -40.88 -25.15 2.02
N SER A 9 -39.90 -25.67 1.28
CA SER A 9 -38.57 -25.05 1.17
C SER A 9 -38.62 -23.69 0.47
N LEU A 10 -39.39 -23.58 -0.61
CA LEU A 10 -39.60 -22.32 -1.34
C LEU A 10 -40.30 -21.25 -0.49
N VAL A 11 -41.31 -21.65 0.29
CA VAL A 11 -41.99 -20.75 1.23
C VAL A 11 -41.02 -20.20 2.27
N ARG A 12 -40.22 -21.07 2.89
CA ARG A 12 -39.20 -20.65 3.87
C ARG A 12 -38.16 -19.70 3.28
N LEU A 13 -37.73 -19.94 2.04
CA LEU A 13 -36.79 -19.04 1.35
C LEU A 13 -37.43 -17.67 1.11
N LYS A 14 -38.66 -17.63 0.59
CA LYS A 14 -39.41 -16.39 0.36
C LYS A 14 -39.60 -15.58 1.65
N ASP A 15 -39.93 -16.24 2.76
CA ASP A 15 -40.09 -15.58 4.07
C ASP A 15 -38.77 -15.02 4.60
N LYS A 16 -37.66 -15.77 4.46
CA LYS A 16 -36.32 -15.26 4.80
C LYS A 16 -35.97 -14.01 4.00
N LEU A 17 -36.19 -14.02 2.68
CA LEU A 17 -35.92 -12.87 1.82
C LEU A 17 -36.77 -11.66 2.24
N LYS A 18 -38.07 -11.84 2.52
CA LYS A 18 -38.94 -10.76 3.02
C LYS A 18 -38.43 -10.16 4.33
N ASN A 19 -38.08 -10.99 5.31
CA ASN A 19 -37.60 -10.50 6.61
C ASN A 19 -36.30 -9.68 6.44
N ILE A 20 -35.37 -10.17 5.61
CA ILE A 20 -34.12 -9.46 5.26
C ILE A 20 -34.39 -8.07 4.65
N LEU A 21 -35.42 -7.95 3.80
CA LEU A 21 -35.82 -6.68 3.17
C LEU A 21 -36.50 -5.73 4.16
N ILE A 22 -37.37 -6.25 5.03
CA ILE A 22 -38.08 -5.49 6.07
C ILE A 22 -37.08 -4.91 7.08
N ASP A 23 -36.11 -5.71 7.56
CA ASP A 23 -35.07 -5.27 8.49
C ASP A 23 -34.27 -4.08 7.92
N ARG A 24 -34.11 -4.05 6.60
CA ARG A 24 -33.42 -2.98 5.86
C ARG A 24 -34.35 -1.89 5.32
N ARG A 25 -35.60 -1.85 5.80
CA ARG A 25 -36.63 -0.85 5.47
C ARG A 25 -36.93 -0.74 3.98
N VAL A 26 -36.85 -1.85 3.25
CA VAL A 26 -37.19 -1.93 1.83
C VAL A 26 -38.62 -2.42 1.66
N ASP A 27 -39.37 -1.79 0.76
CA ASP A 27 -40.76 -2.12 0.47
C ASP A 27 -40.89 -3.55 -0.11
N VAL A 28 -41.76 -4.34 0.50
CA VAL A 28 -42.07 -5.75 0.16
C VAL A 28 -43.53 -5.93 -0.29
N SER A 29 -44.21 -4.84 -0.66
CA SER A 29 -45.58 -4.86 -1.19
C SER A 29 -45.73 -5.81 -2.39
N ASP A 30 -44.75 -5.83 -3.30
CA ASP A 30 -44.56 -6.86 -4.31
C ASP A 30 -43.75 -8.02 -3.73
N ASP A 31 -44.41 -9.17 -3.65
CA ASP A 31 -44.03 -10.35 -2.88
C ASP A 31 -43.61 -11.53 -3.78
N ASN A 32 -43.49 -11.29 -5.09
CA ASN A 32 -43.00 -12.28 -6.05
C ASN A 32 -41.55 -12.70 -5.72
N LEU A 33 -41.24 -14.00 -5.78
CA LEU A 33 -39.92 -14.50 -5.40
C LEU A 33 -38.78 -13.87 -6.21
N ASN A 34 -38.97 -13.65 -7.51
CA ASN A 34 -37.95 -13.04 -8.36
C ASN A 34 -37.73 -11.57 -7.99
N THR A 35 -38.81 -10.83 -7.70
CA THR A 35 -38.70 -9.42 -7.31
C THR A 35 -38.09 -9.25 -5.92
N LEU A 36 -38.36 -10.18 -4.99
CA LEU A 36 -37.71 -10.22 -3.68
C LEU A 36 -36.20 -10.55 -3.81
N VAL A 37 -35.83 -11.50 -4.66
CA VAL A 37 -34.42 -11.82 -4.95
C VAL A 37 -33.70 -10.61 -5.56
N ASP A 38 -34.30 -9.95 -6.55
CA ASP A 38 -33.73 -8.75 -7.18
C ASP A 38 -33.56 -7.59 -6.19
N LYS A 39 -34.54 -7.37 -5.30
CA LYS A 39 -34.45 -6.38 -4.23
C LYS A 39 -33.33 -6.72 -3.24
N VAL A 40 -33.18 -7.98 -2.84
CA VAL A 40 -32.09 -8.42 -1.95
C VAL A 40 -30.73 -8.21 -2.62
N ASN A 41 -30.61 -8.56 -3.91
CA ASN A 41 -29.39 -8.35 -4.69
C ASN A 41 -29.05 -6.84 -4.80
N ARG A 42 -30.06 -5.99 -5.05
CA ARG A 42 -29.89 -4.52 -5.08
C ARG A 42 -29.45 -3.93 -3.75
N ILE A 43 -29.92 -4.46 -2.63
CA ILE A 43 -29.49 -4.01 -1.30
C ILE A 43 -28.09 -4.48 -0.97
N GLY A 44 -27.72 -5.71 -1.35
CA GLY A 44 -26.31 -6.15 -1.27
C GLY A 44 -25.38 -5.15 -1.96
N ASN A 45 -25.77 -4.65 -3.13
CA ASN A 45 -25.03 -3.63 -3.87
C ASN A 45 -25.03 -2.24 -3.19
N ASN A 46 -26.08 -1.91 -2.41
CA ASN A 46 -26.21 -0.59 -1.78
C ASN A 46 -25.71 -0.56 -0.32
N THR A 47 -25.48 -1.70 0.35
CA THR A 47 -25.00 -1.70 1.74
C THR A 47 -23.60 -1.10 1.90
N VAL A 48 -22.69 -1.35 0.95
CA VAL A 48 -21.34 -0.78 0.97
C VAL A 48 -21.36 0.70 0.60
N PHE A 49 -22.13 1.07 -0.43
CA PHE A 49 -22.28 2.48 -0.81
C PHE A 49 -23.00 3.30 0.28
N ASN A 50 -24.02 2.74 0.93
CA ASN A 50 -24.67 3.40 2.06
C ASN A 50 -23.73 3.48 3.26
N SER A 51 -22.92 2.47 3.57
CA SER A 51 -21.94 2.58 4.65
C SER A 51 -20.85 3.61 4.33
N PHE A 52 -20.55 3.91 3.06
CA PHE A 52 -19.72 5.06 2.69
C PHE A 52 -20.37 6.40 3.05
N LEU A 53 -21.71 6.45 3.11
CA LEU A 53 -22.52 7.65 3.32
C LEU A 53 -23.05 7.81 4.75
N SER A 54 -23.26 6.73 5.51
CA SER A 54 -23.97 6.76 6.80
C SER A 54 -23.14 6.30 8.00
N ASP A 55 -22.18 5.39 7.82
CA ASP A 55 -21.48 4.71 8.91
C ASP A 55 -19.96 4.70 8.69
N SER A 56 -19.20 4.01 9.56
CA SER A 56 -17.80 3.69 9.30
C SER A 56 -17.67 2.34 8.58
N ILE A 57 -16.78 2.26 7.59
CA ILE A 57 -16.41 1.03 6.92
C ILE A 57 -15.07 0.58 7.48
N SER A 58 -15.08 -0.52 8.24
CA SER A 58 -13.84 -1.13 8.73
C SER A 58 -13.35 -2.19 7.76
N ASN A 59 -12.05 -2.16 7.42
CA ASN A 59 -11.38 -3.19 6.62
C ASN A 59 -12.05 -3.40 5.26
N TYR A 60 -12.03 -2.37 4.42
CA TYR A 60 -12.61 -2.42 3.09
C TYR A 60 -11.80 -3.32 2.16
N TYR A 61 -12.48 -4.28 1.53
CA TYR A 61 -11.93 -5.20 0.54
C TYR A 61 -12.74 -5.09 -0.75
N ASN A 62 -12.06 -5.01 -1.90
CA ASN A 62 -12.72 -5.09 -3.20
C ASN A 62 -11.78 -5.64 -4.29
N ASP A 63 -12.12 -6.81 -4.82
CA ASP A 63 -11.41 -7.52 -5.89
C ASP A 63 -12.02 -7.32 -7.28
N GLU A 64 -13.11 -6.59 -7.41
CA GLU A 64 -13.76 -6.33 -8.70
C GLU A 64 -13.21 -5.06 -9.37
N ILE A 65 -12.74 -4.08 -8.58
CA ILE A 65 -12.26 -2.81 -9.11
C ILE A 65 -10.83 -2.89 -9.64
N THR A 66 -10.64 -2.38 -10.85
CA THR A 66 -9.33 -2.33 -11.52
C THR A 66 -8.77 -0.92 -11.61
N SER A 67 -9.57 0.11 -11.34
CA SER A 67 -9.10 1.50 -11.27
C SER A 67 -9.89 2.35 -10.28
N LEU A 68 -9.18 3.24 -9.58
CA LEU A 68 -9.79 4.33 -8.82
C LEU A 68 -9.67 5.61 -9.65
N LYS A 69 -10.80 6.27 -9.89
CA LYS A 69 -10.80 7.57 -10.57
C LYS A 69 -10.26 8.66 -9.64
N GLU A 70 -9.94 9.80 -10.25
CA GLU A 70 -9.54 10.99 -9.51
C GLU A 70 -10.55 11.28 -8.39
N TYR A 71 -10.04 11.60 -7.21
CA TYR A 71 -10.83 11.90 -6.01
C TYR A 71 -11.74 10.78 -5.47
N ALA A 72 -11.62 9.52 -5.92
CA ALA A 72 -12.55 8.44 -5.55
C ALA A 72 -12.82 8.29 -4.04
N PHE A 73 -11.78 8.38 -3.19
CA PHE A 73 -11.88 8.35 -1.73
C PHE A 73 -11.28 9.60 -1.07
N TYR A 74 -11.25 10.72 -1.80
CA TYR A 74 -10.72 11.98 -1.28
C TYR A 74 -11.44 12.42 0.00
N CYS A 75 -10.67 12.77 1.03
CA CYS A 75 -11.18 13.19 2.34
C CYS A 75 -12.10 12.16 3.03
N ASN A 76 -12.09 10.88 2.63
CA ASN A 76 -13.01 9.90 3.19
C ASN A 76 -12.72 9.67 4.68
N ARG A 77 -13.70 9.97 5.53
CA ARG A 77 -13.62 9.83 6.99
C ARG A 77 -14.28 8.56 7.52
N SER A 78 -15.10 7.92 6.70
CA SER A 78 -15.87 6.73 7.07
C SER A 78 -15.01 5.47 7.05
N MET A 79 -14.05 5.37 6.13
CA MET A 79 -13.16 4.22 6.04
C MET A 79 -12.15 4.20 7.19
N VAL A 80 -12.03 3.04 7.85
CA VAL A 80 -11.11 2.79 8.96
C VAL A 80 -10.40 1.45 8.79
N GLY A 81 -9.26 1.28 9.43
CA GLY A 81 -8.52 0.01 9.39
C GLY A 81 -7.78 -0.17 8.07
N THR A 82 -8.02 -1.29 7.39
CA THR A 82 -7.30 -1.66 6.16
C THR A 82 -8.14 -1.38 4.90
N ILE A 83 -7.47 -1.00 3.81
CA ILE A 83 -8.01 -1.05 2.45
C ILE A 83 -7.22 -2.10 1.67
N GLU A 84 -7.91 -3.08 1.09
CA GLU A 84 -7.30 -4.11 0.26
C GLU A 84 -7.97 -4.17 -1.10
N LEU A 85 -7.19 -3.91 -2.14
CA LEU A 85 -7.63 -3.82 -3.53
C LEU A 85 -6.76 -4.74 -4.40
N PRO A 86 -6.97 -6.07 -4.35
CA PRO A 86 -6.03 -7.04 -4.93
C PRO A 86 -5.94 -7.01 -6.45
N ASN A 87 -6.95 -6.45 -7.14
CA ASN A 87 -7.03 -6.36 -8.60
C ASN A 87 -6.91 -4.94 -9.16
N ILE A 88 -6.60 -3.94 -8.32
CA ILE A 88 -6.40 -2.58 -8.78
C ILE A 88 -5.12 -2.45 -9.62
N ILE A 89 -5.22 -1.79 -10.76
CA ILE A 89 -4.10 -1.57 -11.69
C ILE A 89 -3.68 -0.10 -11.70
N SER A 90 -4.63 0.83 -11.50
CA SER A 90 -4.34 2.28 -11.49
C SER A 90 -5.16 3.07 -10.48
N ILE A 91 -4.57 4.14 -9.96
CA ILE A 91 -5.22 5.06 -9.02
C ILE A 91 -5.01 6.50 -9.48
N GLY A 92 -6.09 7.27 -9.58
CA GLY A 92 -6.08 8.65 -10.06
C GLY A 92 -5.59 9.68 -9.04
N MET A 93 -5.36 10.89 -9.56
CA MET A 93 -5.01 12.08 -8.77
C MET A 93 -5.92 12.24 -7.54
N TYR A 94 -5.33 12.52 -6.36
CA TYR A 94 -6.04 12.69 -5.07
C TYR A 94 -6.94 11.53 -4.61
N ALA A 95 -7.00 10.40 -5.32
CA ALA A 95 -8.00 9.38 -5.07
C ALA A 95 -7.95 8.78 -3.66
N LEU A 96 -6.78 8.79 -3.01
CA LEU A 96 -6.57 8.31 -1.64
C LEU A 96 -6.00 9.41 -0.74
N SER A 97 -6.26 10.68 -1.06
CA SER A 97 -5.72 11.82 -0.31
C SER A 97 -6.61 12.20 0.88
N SER A 98 -5.97 12.66 1.95
CA SER A 98 -6.59 13.22 3.15
C SER A 98 -7.51 12.24 3.87
N MET A 99 -7.17 10.95 3.87
CA MET A 99 -7.90 9.88 4.57
C MET A 99 -7.38 9.77 6.02
N PRO A 100 -8.12 10.23 7.04
CA PRO A 100 -7.57 10.41 8.38
C PRO A 100 -7.58 9.14 9.25
N ASN A 101 -8.35 8.12 8.86
CA ASN A 101 -8.66 6.98 9.72
C ASN A 101 -8.21 5.61 9.17
N VAL A 102 -7.74 5.56 7.92
CA VAL A 102 -7.21 4.33 7.32
C VAL A 102 -5.76 4.13 7.74
N LYS A 103 -5.48 2.95 8.30
CA LYS A 103 -4.16 2.58 8.82
C LYS A 103 -3.33 1.85 7.78
N LYS A 104 -3.92 0.98 6.97
CA LYS A 104 -3.17 0.15 6.03
C LYS A 104 -3.81 0.18 4.66
N ILE A 105 -2.99 0.17 3.63
CA ILE A 105 -3.45 -0.08 2.26
C ILE A 105 -2.58 -1.12 1.56
N ILE A 106 -3.23 -2.09 0.92
CA ILE A 106 -2.62 -3.19 0.17
C ILE A 106 -3.20 -3.17 -1.24
N ALA A 107 -2.33 -3.02 -2.24
CA ALA A 107 -2.70 -3.04 -3.65
C ALA A 107 -1.52 -3.55 -4.49
N ASN A 108 -1.25 -4.85 -4.38
CA ASN A 108 -0.02 -5.45 -4.93
C ASN A 108 0.02 -5.52 -6.46
N LYS A 109 -1.13 -5.49 -7.14
CA LYS A 109 -1.22 -5.38 -8.60
C LYS A 109 -1.22 -3.94 -9.13
N LEU A 110 -1.19 -2.94 -8.25
CA LEU A 110 -1.15 -1.53 -8.68
C LEU A 110 0.11 -1.27 -9.49
N GLU A 111 -0.04 -0.78 -10.72
CA GLU A 111 1.09 -0.50 -11.62
C GLU A 111 1.39 1.00 -11.72
N SER A 112 0.35 1.86 -11.67
CA SER A 112 0.50 3.30 -11.89
C SER A 112 -0.37 4.20 -11.00
N PHE A 113 0.20 5.36 -10.66
CA PHE A 113 -0.56 6.55 -10.30
C PHE A 113 -0.80 7.42 -11.53
N ASN A 114 -2.08 7.69 -11.81
CA ASN A 114 -2.52 8.52 -12.92
C ASN A 114 -2.75 9.95 -12.44
N GLY A 115 -1.69 10.60 -11.95
CA GLY A 115 -1.71 11.95 -11.41
C GLY A 115 -0.76 12.14 -10.23
N ASN A 116 -0.86 13.31 -9.59
CA ASN A 116 -0.10 13.64 -8.39
C ASN A 116 -0.98 13.57 -7.14
N ASN A 117 -0.35 13.69 -5.96
CA ASN A 117 -1.04 13.81 -4.68
C ASN A 117 -1.93 12.61 -4.33
N THR A 118 -1.64 11.42 -4.87
CA THR A 118 -2.53 10.26 -4.79
C THR A 118 -2.85 9.87 -3.35
N CYS A 119 -1.85 9.82 -2.46
CA CYS A 119 -1.99 9.51 -1.04
C CYS A 119 -1.74 10.73 -0.12
N TYR A 120 -1.78 11.94 -0.67
CA TYR A 120 -1.36 13.17 0.01
C TYR A 120 -2.08 13.37 1.35
N SER A 121 -1.32 13.60 2.43
CA SER A 121 -1.79 13.84 3.81
C SER A 121 -2.67 12.74 4.41
N SER A 122 -2.61 11.52 3.89
CA SER A 122 -3.34 10.39 4.47
C SER A 122 -2.63 9.81 5.69
N SER A 123 -3.42 9.23 6.60
CA SER A 123 -2.96 8.71 7.89
C SER A 123 -2.51 7.24 7.84
N PHE A 124 -2.16 6.74 6.65
CA PHE A 124 -1.63 5.39 6.49
C PHE A 124 -0.40 5.19 7.39
N GLU A 125 -0.40 4.10 8.14
CA GLU A 125 0.71 3.56 8.91
C GLU A 125 1.52 2.55 8.08
N GLU A 126 0.86 1.79 7.21
CA GLU A 126 1.47 0.80 6.31
C GLU A 126 0.94 0.91 4.88
N ILE A 127 1.84 0.85 3.90
CA ILE A 127 1.52 0.80 2.46
C ILE A 127 2.25 -0.37 1.82
N GLU A 128 1.52 -1.15 1.01
CA GLU A 128 2.05 -2.27 0.24
C GLU A 128 1.59 -2.19 -1.24
N PHE A 129 2.46 -1.70 -2.12
CA PHE A 129 2.22 -1.61 -3.57
C PHE A 129 3.37 -2.28 -4.36
N ARG A 130 3.37 -3.61 -4.38
CA ARG A 130 4.45 -4.44 -4.98
C ARG A 130 4.82 -4.08 -6.41
N ASN A 131 3.81 -3.88 -7.26
CA ASN A 131 4.01 -3.66 -8.70
C ASN A 131 4.03 -2.18 -9.10
N LEU A 132 3.97 -1.24 -8.14
CA LEU A 132 3.97 0.17 -8.48
C LEU A 132 5.31 0.53 -9.12
N THR A 133 5.26 1.08 -10.33
CA THR A 133 6.48 1.38 -11.11
C THR A 133 6.90 2.84 -11.00
N ARG A 134 6.00 3.73 -10.59
CA ARG A 134 6.24 5.16 -10.55
C ARG A 134 5.54 5.83 -9.38
N VAL A 135 6.26 6.74 -8.73
CA VAL A 135 5.71 7.69 -7.76
C VAL A 135 6.02 9.10 -8.27
N ASN A 136 5.01 9.94 -8.37
CA ASN A 136 5.11 11.31 -8.85
C ASN A 136 5.36 12.29 -7.69
N ALA A 137 5.56 13.56 -8.01
CA ALA A 137 5.68 14.61 -7.00
C ALA A 137 4.45 14.62 -6.08
N ASN A 138 4.70 14.78 -4.78
CA ASN A 138 3.69 14.94 -3.73
C ASN A 138 2.79 13.72 -3.41
N ASP A 139 2.95 12.58 -4.07
CA ASP A 139 2.04 11.43 -3.88
C ASP A 139 1.94 10.96 -2.43
N PHE A 140 3.04 11.01 -1.67
CA PHE A 140 3.07 10.66 -0.24
C PHE A 140 3.53 11.82 0.65
N ILE A 141 3.32 13.07 0.25
CA ILE A 141 3.59 14.22 1.14
C ILE A 141 2.59 14.25 2.28
N GLY A 142 3.08 14.49 3.49
CA GLY A 142 2.25 14.66 4.69
C GLY A 142 1.70 13.35 5.24
N CYS A 143 2.16 12.20 4.74
CA CYS A 143 1.86 10.87 5.28
C CYS A 143 2.57 10.67 6.63
N ASN A 144 2.25 11.51 7.61
CA ASN A 144 3.03 11.68 8.83
C ASN A 144 2.88 10.53 9.83
N LYS A 145 1.96 9.59 9.59
CA LYS A 145 1.82 8.35 10.36
C LYS A 145 2.47 7.14 9.69
N LEU A 146 2.96 7.28 8.45
CA LEU A 146 3.50 6.18 7.65
C LEU A 146 4.78 5.66 8.27
N LYS A 147 4.74 4.42 8.76
CA LYS A 147 5.87 3.72 9.37
C LYS A 147 6.53 2.75 8.42
N LYS A 148 5.74 2.06 7.60
CA LYS A 148 6.23 1.03 6.67
C LYS A 148 5.75 1.30 5.25
N LEU A 149 6.69 1.45 4.34
CA LEU A 149 6.41 1.68 2.92
C LEU A 149 7.10 0.62 2.07
N TYR A 150 6.30 -0.25 1.47
CA TYR A 150 6.76 -1.33 0.61
C TYR A 150 6.37 -1.08 -0.86
N ILE A 151 7.33 -0.59 -1.65
CA ILE A 151 7.18 -0.21 -3.06
C ILE A 151 8.41 -0.66 -3.87
N PRO A 152 8.69 -1.99 -3.90
CA PRO A 152 9.97 -2.55 -4.31
C PRO A 152 10.29 -2.38 -5.81
N LYS A 153 9.42 -1.79 -6.63
CA LYS A 153 9.63 -1.62 -8.08
C LYS A 153 9.59 -0.16 -8.56
N VAL A 154 9.49 0.80 -7.63
CA VAL A 154 9.26 2.22 -7.96
C VAL A 154 10.51 2.93 -8.48
N SER A 155 10.30 3.72 -9.54
CA SER A 155 11.11 4.89 -9.90
C SER A 155 10.44 6.20 -9.48
N PHE A 156 11.21 7.14 -8.93
CA PHE A 156 10.70 8.45 -8.50
C PHE A 156 10.69 9.45 -9.66
N ASN A 157 9.56 10.12 -9.88
CA ASN A 157 9.39 11.15 -10.90
C ASN A 157 8.96 12.47 -10.25
N GLY A 158 9.95 13.23 -9.79
CA GLY A 158 9.75 14.56 -9.21
C GLY A 158 10.45 14.76 -7.87
N ASN A 159 10.39 15.99 -7.41
CA ASN A 159 10.88 16.38 -6.10
C ASN A 159 9.83 16.04 -5.03
N THR A 160 10.28 15.66 -3.84
CA THR A 160 9.41 15.44 -2.67
C THR A 160 8.26 14.46 -2.93
N CYS A 161 8.55 13.31 -3.55
CA CYS A 161 7.59 12.22 -3.75
C CYS A 161 7.05 11.67 -2.42
N ILE A 162 7.93 11.50 -1.43
CA ILE A 162 7.62 10.98 -0.11
C ILE A 162 8.07 12.00 0.93
N SER A 163 7.15 12.45 1.80
CA SER A 163 7.51 13.22 2.98
C SER A 163 6.71 12.74 4.19
N SER A 164 7.41 12.18 5.16
CA SER A 164 6.84 11.61 6.37
C SER A 164 7.68 11.94 7.60
N THR A 165 7.03 11.91 8.75
CA THR A 165 7.60 12.12 10.08
C THR A 165 7.50 10.89 10.97
N SER A 166 7.25 9.71 10.41
CA SER A 166 7.20 8.46 11.19
C SER A 166 7.78 7.25 10.47
N LEU A 167 8.44 7.44 9.32
CA LEU A 167 8.94 6.33 8.51
C LEU A 167 10.05 5.57 9.24
N GLU A 168 9.82 4.28 9.49
CA GLU A 168 10.74 3.36 10.15
C GLU A 168 11.39 2.40 9.14
N TYR A 169 10.61 1.93 8.15
CA TYR A 169 11.02 0.93 7.18
C TYR A 169 10.61 1.34 5.77
N VAL A 170 11.56 1.31 4.83
CA VAL A 170 11.31 1.60 3.41
C VAL A 170 12.02 0.61 2.50
N CYS A 171 11.32 0.13 1.48
CA CYS A 171 11.89 -0.71 0.43
C CYS A 171 11.53 -0.17 -0.95
N VAL A 172 12.55 0.11 -1.76
CA VAL A 172 12.46 0.69 -3.11
C VAL A 172 13.48 0.04 -4.06
N LYS A 173 13.18 -0.01 -5.36
CA LYS A 173 14.16 -0.39 -6.42
C LYS A 173 14.88 0.80 -7.06
N ALA A 174 14.52 2.04 -6.68
CA ALA A 174 15.11 3.32 -7.11
C ALA A 174 16.19 3.23 -8.22
N GLU A 175 15.81 3.30 -9.50
CA GLU A 175 16.77 3.22 -10.63
C GLU A 175 17.67 4.47 -10.74
N ASN A 176 17.19 5.58 -10.19
CA ASN A 176 17.92 6.80 -9.93
C ASN A 176 17.49 7.32 -8.56
N TYR A 177 18.46 7.70 -7.74
CA TYR A 177 18.18 8.10 -6.38
C TYR A 177 17.97 9.61 -6.42
N PHE A 178 16.71 9.99 -6.23
CA PHE A 178 16.33 11.20 -5.55
C PHE A 178 16.80 12.44 -6.30
N ALA A 179 16.23 12.63 -7.49
CA ALA A 179 16.16 13.96 -8.07
C ALA A 179 15.66 14.92 -6.97
N THR A 180 16.53 15.85 -6.56
CA THR A 180 16.29 16.91 -5.57
C THR A 180 15.11 16.64 -4.63
N ASN A 181 15.32 15.82 -3.61
CA ASN A 181 14.42 15.62 -2.46
C ASN A 181 13.28 14.60 -2.66
N SER A 182 13.34 13.64 -3.61
CA SER A 182 12.26 12.65 -3.80
C SER A 182 11.85 11.91 -2.51
N LEU A 183 12.77 11.62 -1.59
CA LEU A 183 12.45 11.31 -0.19
C LEU A 183 12.88 12.51 0.65
N SER A 184 11.90 13.09 1.35
CA SER A 184 12.08 14.16 2.31
C SER A 184 11.58 13.70 3.66
N VAL A 185 12.42 12.93 4.34
CA VAL A 185 12.15 12.42 5.68
C VAL A 185 12.74 13.38 6.71
N LYS A 186 12.02 13.63 7.81
CA LYS A 186 12.55 14.48 8.87
C LYS A 186 13.85 13.89 9.41
N SER A 187 14.82 14.75 9.68
CA SER A 187 16.15 14.31 10.11
C SER A 187 16.08 13.50 11.40
N ASN A 188 15.25 13.88 12.37
CA ASN A 188 15.15 13.28 13.71
C ASN A 188 14.35 11.96 13.81
N LEU A 189 14.24 11.19 12.73
CA LEU A 189 13.43 9.96 12.70
C LEU A 189 14.16 8.73 13.22
N VAL A 190 13.37 7.77 13.72
CA VAL A 190 13.81 6.45 14.19
C VAL A 190 13.80 5.45 13.02
N MET A 191 14.35 5.86 11.87
CA MET A 191 14.45 4.96 10.73
C MET A 191 15.36 3.77 11.07
N LYS A 192 15.00 2.57 10.62
CA LYS A 192 15.71 1.32 10.95
C LYS A 192 16.26 0.64 9.71
N ILE A 193 15.44 0.55 8.65
CA ILE A 193 15.81 -0.17 7.42
C ILE A 193 15.49 0.70 6.20
N ILE A 194 16.51 0.92 5.38
CA ILE A 194 16.38 1.45 4.02
C ILE A 194 16.87 0.38 3.06
N ILE A 195 15.99 -0.16 2.22
CA ILE A 195 16.38 -1.13 1.18
C ILE A 195 16.38 -0.44 -0.18
N ILE A 196 17.52 -0.52 -0.86
CA ILE A 196 17.70 -0.09 -2.25
C ILE A 196 17.93 -1.35 -3.11
N ASN A 197 16.84 -1.97 -3.54
CA ASN A 197 16.82 -3.21 -4.32
C ASN A 197 17.07 -2.94 -5.82
N TYR A 198 18.25 -2.42 -6.16
CA TYR A 198 18.65 -2.16 -7.54
C TYR A 198 19.98 -2.83 -7.87
N ILE A 199 19.96 -3.85 -8.73
CA ILE A 199 21.14 -4.68 -9.02
C ILE A 199 22.02 -4.16 -10.17
N SER A 200 21.51 -3.24 -11.01
CA SER A 200 22.19 -2.91 -12.27
C SER A 200 23.39 -1.97 -12.10
N LYS A 201 23.38 -1.08 -11.11
CA LYS A 201 24.46 -0.11 -10.84
C LYS A 201 24.24 0.56 -9.48
N VAL A 202 25.29 1.18 -8.94
CA VAL A 202 25.13 2.14 -7.84
C VAL A 202 24.18 3.24 -8.26
N VAL A 203 23.16 3.45 -7.42
CA VAL A 203 22.17 4.47 -7.68
C VAL A 203 22.78 5.86 -7.37
N PRO A 204 22.83 6.82 -8.31
CA PRO A 204 23.50 8.10 -8.09
C PRO A 204 22.80 8.96 -7.03
N CYS A 205 23.53 9.52 -6.07
CA CYS A 205 23.01 10.46 -5.08
C CYS A 205 23.62 11.85 -5.28
N SER A 206 22.83 12.83 -5.72
CA SER A 206 23.31 14.19 -5.96
C SER A 206 23.33 15.09 -4.71
N SER A 207 22.57 14.74 -3.67
CA SER A 207 22.49 15.50 -2.42
C SER A 207 21.94 14.66 -1.27
N LEU A 208 22.47 14.89 -0.07
CA LEU A 208 22.01 14.26 1.18
C LEU A 208 21.10 15.16 2.03
N ALA A 209 20.76 16.36 1.55
CA ALA A 209 20.12 17.40 2.37
C ALA A 209 18.82 16.96 3.06
N ASN A 210 18.10 16.00 2.47
CA ASN A 210 16.81 15.49 2.97
C ASN A 210 16.84 13.99 3.29
N PHE A 211 18.04 13.43 3.43
CA PHE A 211 18.23 12.07 3.90
C PHE A 211 18.13 12.03 5.44
N PRO A 212 17.74 10.89 6.06
CA PRO A 212 17.56 10.80 7.51
C PRO A 212 18.92 10.71 8.21
N ASN A 213 19.67 11.82 8.16
CA ASN A 213 21.06 11.90 8.62
C ASN A 213 21.21 11.43 10.06
N TYR A 214 20.40 11.96 10.99
CA TYR A 214 20.47 11.57 12.41
C TYR A 214 20.24 10.07 12.61
N ALA A 215 19.29 9.46 11.89
CA ALA A 215 19.04 8.02 11.98
C ALA A 215 20.27 7.19 11.56
N LEU A 216 21.06 7.70 10.62
CA LEU A 216 22.25 7.04 10.08
C LEU A 216 23.54 7.39 10.81
N THR A 217 23.63 8.54 11.48
CA THR A 217 24.83 8.92 12.24
C THR A 217 24.72 8.54 13.71
N GLU A 218 23.59 8.83 14.34
CA GLU A 218 23.34 8.65 15.78
C GLU A 218 22.38 7.49 16.10
N GLY A 219 21.60 7.03 15.12
CA GLY A 219 20.64 5.95 15.27
C GLY A 219 21.13 4.58 14.77
N ASP A 220 20.25 3.59 14.87
CA ASP A 220 20.49 2.20 14.45
C ASP A 220 20.02 1.91 13.01
N CYS A 221 19.96 2.93 12.15
CA CYS A 221 19.54 2.77 10.76
C CYS A 221 20.64 2.16 9.89
N TYR A 222 20.28 1.21 9.04
CA TYR A 222 21.17 0.66 8.01
C TYR A 222 20.56 0.74 6.60
N ILE A 223 21.45 0.84 5.62
CA ILE A 223 21.12 0.86 4.19
C ILE A 223 21.50 -0.50 3.60
N TYR A 224 20.53 -1.21 3.04
CA TYR A 224 20.70 -2.52 2.47
C TYR A 224 20.71 -2.41 0.94
N VAL A 225 21.77 -2.92 0.33
CA VAL A 225 22.01 -2.93 -1.12
C VAL A 225 22.41 -4.33 -1.58
N PRO A 226 22.27 -4.69 -2.86
CA PRO A 226 22.77 -5.97 -3.36
C PRO A 226 24.26 -6.14 -3.09
N ARG A 227 24.71 -7.35 -2.73
CA ARG A 227 26.08 -7.68 -2.34
C ARG A 227 27.09 -7.20 -3.37
N ASP A 228 26.82 -7.45 -4.65
CA ASP A 228 27.69 -7.07 -5.76
C ASP A 228 27.94 -5.55 -5.86
N LEU A 229 27.05 -4.74 -5.29
CA LEU A 229 27.16 -3.28 -5.30
C LEU A 229 27.66 -2.71 -3.97
N LEU A 230 27.76 -3.52 -2.91
CA LEU A 230 28.07 -3.07 -1.55
C LEU A 230 29.33 -2.20 -1.48
N GLU A 231 30.45 -2.71 -2.00
CA GLU A 231 31.73 -2.00 -1.95
C GLU A 231 31.72 -0.75 -2.84
N SER A 232 30.97 -0.78 -3.96
CA SER A 232 30.82 0.39 -4.83
C SER A 232 30.01 1.50 -4.15
N TYR A 233 29.00 1.16 -3.34
CA TYR A 233 28.25 2.13 -2.55
C TYR A 233 29.10 2.81 -1.48
N LYS A 234 29.98 2.07 -0.80
CA LYS A 234 30.84 2.60 0.28
C LYS A 234 31.80 3.70 -0.17
N ILE A 235 32.16 3.74 -1.46
CA ILE A 235 33.08 4.74 -2.02
C ILE A 235 32.38 5.76 -2.94
N ALA A 236 31.10 5.56 -3.26
CA ALA A 236 30.38 6.42 -4.19
C ALA A 236 30.17 7.83 -3.60
N THR A 237 30.21 8.83 -4.48
CA THR A 237 30.00 10.24 -4.10
C THR A 237 28.72 10.40 -3.29
N ASN A 238 28.82 11.14 -2.18
CA ASN A 238 27.79 11.33 -1.15
C ASN A 238 27.45 10.06 -0.35
N TRP A 239 27.33 8.89 -0.98
CA TRP A 239 27.07 7.64 -0.25
C TRP A 239 28.17 7.27 0.73
N SER A 240 29.43 7.58 0.40
CA SER A 240 30.58 7.35 1.26
C SER A 240 30.47 8.04 2.63
N THR A 241 29.60 9.04 2.79
CA THR A 241 29.27 9.64 4.10
C THR A 241 28.70 8.61 5.09
N TYR A 242 28.04 7.55 4.59
CA TYR A 242 27.42 6.49 5.39
C TYR A 242 28.03 5.12 5.09
N ALA A 243 29.31 5.05 4.70
CA ALA A 243 29.98 3.80 4.31
C ALA A 243 29.78 2.66 5.33
N ASP A 244 29.89 2.97 6.62
CA ASP A 244 29.75 2.00 7.73
C ASP A 244 28.29 1.61 8.03
N ARG A 245 27.32 2.19 7.31
CA ARG A 245 25.89 1.87 7.42
C ARG A 245 25.38 1.01 6.27
N PHE A 246 26.21 0.70 5.28
CA PHE A 246 25.83 -0.21 4.20
C PHE A 246 25.98 -1.67 4.59
N ARG A 247 24.97 -2.48 4.29
CA ARG A 247 24.92 -3.93 4.47
C ARG A 247 24.48 -4.60 3.18
N ALA A 248 24.93 -5.82 2.91
CA ALA A 248 24.38 -6.61 1.81
C ALA A 248 22.95 -7.05 2.16
N ILE A 249 22.02 -7.02 1.20
CA ILE A 249 20.66 -7.54 1.38
C ILE A 249 20.70 -9.04 1.70
N GLU A 250 21.59 -9.74 1.03
CA GLU A 250 21.77 -11.19 1.05
C GLU A 250 22.16 -11.71 2.45
N ASP A 251 22.93 -10.93 3.22
CA ASP A 251 23.34 -11.27 4.59
C ASP A 251 22.20 -11.12 5.62
N TYR A 252 21.12 -10.41 5.29
CA TYR A 252 20.06 -10.02 6.23
C TYR A 252 18.66 -10.40 5.71
N LYS A 253 18.58 -11.50 4.95
CA LYS A 253 17.34 -12.00 4.35
C LYS A 253 16.21 -12.11 5.38
N ASN A 254 16.49 -12.75 6.51
CA ASN A 254 15.49 -13.09 7.52
C ASN A 254 14.91 -11.83 8.16
N GLU A 255 15.77 -10.90 8.61
CA GLU A 255 15.38 -9.64 9.22
C GLU A 255 14.60 -8.76 8.24
N ILE A 256 15.02 -8.74 6.97
CA ILE A 256 14.30 -8.01 5.93
C ILE A 256 12.92 -8.64 5.70
N CYS A 257 12.81 -9.97 5.64
CA CYS A 257 11.55 -10.66 5.39
C CYS A 257 10.59 -10.61 6.60
N GLU A 258 11.10 -10.52 7.83
CA GLU A 258 10.27 -10.24 9.01
C GLU A 258 9.54 -8.89 8.87
N VAL A 259 10.23 -7.87 8.35
CA VAL A 259 9.65 -6.56 8.11
C VAL A 259 8.82 -6.54 6.83
N PHE A 260 9.29 -7.17 5.76
CA PHE A 260 8.66 -7.20 4.44
C PHE A 260 8.49 -8.65 3.97
N PRO A 261 7.40 -9.34 4.36
CA PRO A 261 7.22 -10.77 4.09
C PRO A 261 7.24 -11.19 2.62
N LEU A 262 6.99 -10.25 1.71
CA LEU A 262 6.98 -10.49 0.27
C LEU A 262 8.31 -10.12 -0.41
N PHE A 263 9.31 -9.69 0.36
CA PHE A 263 10.60 -9.26 -0.17
C PHE A 263 11.35 -10.38 -0.88
N GLU A 264 11.29 -11.61 -0.36
CA GLU A 264 11.92 -12.75 -1.01
C GLU A 264 11.46 -12.96 -2.45
N GLU A 265 10.16 -12.77 -2.72
CA GLU A 265 9.57 -12.88 -4.06
C GLU A 265 9.88 -11.68 -4.97
N ASP A 266 10.11 -10.50 -4.37
CA ASP A 266 10.31 -9.24 -5.10
C ASP A 266 11.80 -8.85 -5.22
N TYR A 267 12.69 -9.62 -4.59
CA TYR A 267 14.12 -9.35 -4.62
C TYR A 267 14.64 -9.43 -6.06
N ALA A 268 15.37 -8.41 -6.50
CA ALA A 268 15.81 -8.31 -7.89
C ALA A 268 17.07 -9.15 -8.16
N GLY A 269 17.80 -9.52 -7.11
CA GLY A 269 18.99 -10.36 -7.19
C GLY A 269 18.69 -11.85 -7.00
N THR A 270 19.72 -12.61 -6.68
CA THR A 270 19.64 -14.04 -6.37
C THR A 270 20.05 -14.27 -4.92
N TRP A 271 19.31 -15.09 -4.19
CA TRP A 271 19.75 -15.54 -2.87
C TRP A 271 20.90 -16.53 -3.02
N ASP A 272 21.93 -16.40 -2.18
CA ASP A 272 22.96 -17.43 -2.08
C ASP A 272 22.37 -18.62 -1.30
N GLU A 273 22.02 -19.68 -2.02
CA GLU A 273 21.47 -20.90 -1.42
C GLU A 273 22.53 -21.70 -0.63
N SER A 274 23.82 -21.34 -0.71
CA SER A 274 24.90 -22.08 -0.05
C SER A 274 24.97 -21.87 1.46
N GLU A 275 24.24 -20.90 2.02
CA GLU A 275 24.17 -20.62 3.47
C GLU A 275 22.91 -21.21 4.15
N VAL A 276 22.08 -22.01 3.46
CA VAL A 276 20.84 -22.59 4.04
C VAL A 276 21.10 -23.92 4.80
N LEU A 277 22.36 -24.25 5.08
CA LEU A 277 22.72 -25.42 5.87
C LEU A 277 23.66 -25.03 7.01
N GLU A 278 23.10 -24.51 8.11
CA GLU A 278 23.58 -24.76 9.47
C GLU A 278 22.47 -24.47 10.51
#